data_AF-A0A945W3C1-F1
#
_entry.id   AF-A0A945W3C1-F1
#
_cell.length_a   1.000
_cell.length_b   1.000
_cell.length_c   1.000
_cell.angle_alpha   90.00
_cell.angle_beta   90.00
_cell.angle_gamma   90.00
#
_symmetry.space_group_name_H-M   'P 1'
#
loop_
_entity.id
_entity.type
_entity.pdbx_description
1 polymer ?
#
loop_
_entity_poly.entity_id
_entity_poly.type
_entity_poly.pdbx_seq_one_letter_code
_entity_poly.pdbx_strand_id
1 'polypeptide(L)' 'SSKNVGGVGDYMAMLWRPPRPDQIKIQLITEVKDVEPDKMFGLWKGVMKKEIDSFPLK' A
#
# COMPACT_ATOMS: atom_id res chain seq x y z
N SER A 1 -18.19 -0.46 1.62
CA SER A 1 -17.48 -1.59 1.02
C SER A 1 -16.30 -1.11 0.17
N SER A 2 -15.48 -0.23 0.74
CA SER A 2 -14.33 0.48 0.12
C SER A 2 -13.61 1.31 1.20
N LYS A 3 -14.35 1.62 2.28
CA LYS A 3 -13.92 2.27 3.54
C LYS A 3 -12.61 1.78 4.21
N ASN A 4 -12.01 0.66 3.78
CA ASN A 4 -10.80 0.11 4.42
C ASN A 4 -9.52 0.26 3.60
N VAL A 5 -9.60 0.78 2.37
CA VAL A 5 -8.44 1.16 1.55
C VAL A 5 -8.57 2.64 1.17
N GLY A 6 -7.44 3.35 1.08
CA GLY A 6 -7.43 4.75 0.62
C GLY A 6 -7.93 4.88 -0.82
N GLY A 7 -8.28 6.11 -1.22
CA GLY A 7 -8.71 6.45 -2.58
C GLY A 7 -7.54 6.77 -3.52
N VAL A 8 -7.84 6.91 -4.81
CA VAL A 8 -6.87 7.44 -5.79
C VAL A 8 -6.47 8.86 -5.38
N GLY A 9 -5.17 9.12 -5.33
CA GLY A 9 -4.61 10.38 -4.85
C GLY A 9 -4.18 10.35 -3.38
N ASP A 10 -4.63 9.37 -2.60
CA ASP A 10 -4.17 9.21 -1.23
C ASP A 10 -2.75 8.65 -1.20
N TYR A 11 -2.00 9.08 -0.19
CA TYR A 11 -0.68 8.56 0.10
C TYR A 11 -0.76 7.48 1.19
N MET A 12 0.09 6.46 1.04
CA MET A 12 0.28 5.42 2.04
C MET A 12 1.75 5.30 2.43
N ALA A 13 1.98 5.04 3.71
CA ALA A 13 3.30 4.68 4.22
C ALA A 13 3.29 3.20 4.62
N MET A 14 4.31 2.44 4.21
CA MET A 14 4.45 1.04 4.60
C MET A 14 5.87 0.69 5.04
N LEU A 15 5.98 -0.16 6.05
CA LEU A 15 7.25 -0.76 6.44
C LEU A 15 7.69 -1.76 5.37
N TRP A 16 8.87 -1.54 4.78
CA TRP A 16 9.43 -2.35 3.73
C TRP A 16 10.73 -3.03 4.13
N ARG A 17 10.57 -4.33 4.28
CA ARG A 17 11.35 -5.50 3.83
C ARG A 17 10.95 -6.63 4.78
N PRO A 18 9.66 -7.07 4.76
CA PRO A 18 9.21 -8.08 5.70
C PRO A 18 10.04 -9.37 5.57
N PRO A 19 10.32 -10.11 6.67
CA PRO A 19 9.77 -9.93 8.01
C PRO A 19 10.54 -8.94 8.90
N ARG A 20 11.71 -8.45 8.47
CA ARG A 20 12.51 -7.46 9.20
C ARG A 20 12.65 -6.18 8.38
N PRO A 21 11.65 -5.29 8.41
CA PRO A 21 11.69 -4.06 7.64
C PRO A 21 12.89 -3.21 8.01
N ASP A 22 13.59 -2.70 7.01
CA ASP A 22 14.69 -1.76 7.15
C ASP A 22 14.39 -0.40 6.50
N GLN A 23 13.18 -0.25 5.94
CA GLN A 23 12.76 0.96 5.25
C GLN A 23 11.29 1.30 5.54
N ILE A 24 10.94 2.58 5.40
CA ILE A 24 9.58 3.08 5.25
C ILE A 24 9.43 3.55 3.80
N LYS A 25 8.46 3.01 3.07
CA LYS A 25 8.11 3.45 1.71
C LYS A 25 6.89 4.35 1.73
N ILE A 26 6.97 5.47 1.02
CA ILE A 26 5.83 6.33 0.71
C ILE A 26 5.35 6.02 -0.69
N GLN A 27 4.06 5.74 -0.84
CA GLN A 27 3.47 5.37 -2.13
C GLN A 27 2.18 6.15 -2.35
N LEU A 28 1.93 6.55 -3.60
CA LEU A 28 0.69 7.19 -4.04
C LEU A 28 -0.24 6.12 -4.61
N ILE A 29 -1.51 6.09 -4.19
CA ILE A 29 -2.52 5.23 -4.79
C ILE A 29 -2.91 5.81 -6.16
N THR A 30 -2.69 5.04 -7.21
CA THR A 30 -2.98 5.45 -8.60
C THR A 30 -4.25 4.82 -9.14
N GLU A 31 -4.69 3.70 -8.58
CA GLU A 31 -5.90 3.01 -9.00
C GLU A 31 -6.47 2.18 -7.84
N VAL A 32 -7.79 2.11 -7.75
CA VAL A 32 -8.52 1.23 -6.83
C VAL A 32 -9.57 0.47 -7.63
N LYS A 33 -9.44 -0.85 -7.69
CA LYS A 33 -10.41 -1.77 -8.29
C LYS A 33 -11.15 -2.52 -7.20
N ASP A 34 -12.45 -2.69 -7.39
CA ASP A 34 -13.23 -3.60 -6.58
C ASP A 34 -12.83 -5.04 -6.90
N VAL A 35 -12.31 -5.73 -5.90
CA VAL A 35 -11.85 -7.13 -6.00
C VAL A 35 -12.38 -7.91 -4.81
N GLU A 36 -12.56 -9.22 -4.99
CA GLU A 36 -12.77 -10.09 -3.83
C GLU A 36 -11.51 -10.09 -2.95
N PRO A 37 -11.67 -9.96 -1.62
CA PRO A 37 -10.55 -9.88 -0.70
C PRO A 37 -9.76 -11.19 -0.69
N ASP A 38 -8.45 -11.08 -0.93
CA ASP A 38 -7.52 -12.19 -0.85
C ASP A 38 -7.12 -12.50 0.62
N LYS A 39 -6.71 -13.74 0.94
CA LYS A 39 -6.30 -14.09 2.31
C LYS A 39 -5.08 -13.30 2.80
N MET A 40 -4.11 -13.06 1.93
CA MET A 40 -2.82 -12.46 2.32
C MET A 40 -2.80 -10.94 2.11
N PHE A 41 -3.40 -10.48 1.01
CA PHE A 41 -3.41 -9.05 0.66
C PHE A 41 -4.76 -8.35 0.91
N GLY A 42 -5.82 -9.10 1.21
CA GLY A 42 -7.15 -8.53 1.39
C GLY A 42 -7.59 -7.72 0.18
N LEU A 43 -8.19 -6.55 0.43
CA LEU A 43 -8.62 -5.60 -0.60
C LEU A 43 -7.45 -4.86 -1.27
N TRP A 44 -6.24 -4.88 -0.68
CA TRP A 44 -5.06 -4.22 -1.27
C TRP A 44 -4.62 -4.84 -2.60
N LYS A 45 -5.09 -6.05 -2.93
CA LYS A 45 -4.90 -6.68 -4.24
C LYS A 45 -5.47 -5.83 -5.38
N GLY A 46 -6.53 -5.07 -5.12
CA GLY A 46 -7.15 -4.16 -6.09
C GLY A 46 -6.50 -2.78 -6.17
N VAL A 47 -5.47 -2.51 -5.36
CA VAL A 47 -4.87 -1.17 -5.23
C VAL A 47 -3.55 -1.12 -5.98
N MET A 48 -3.49 -0.30 -7.03
CA MET A 48 -2.21 0.05 -7.67
C MET A 48 -1.59 1.25 -6.98
N LYS A 49 -0.26 1.21 -6.87
CA LYS A 49 0.50 2.22 -6.13
C LYS A 49 1.82 2.52 -6.82
N LYS A 50 2.18 3.80 -6.80
CA LYS A 50 3.44 4.32 -7.32
C LYS A 50 4.33 4.68 -6.15
N GLU A 51 5.56 4.15 -6.13
CA GLU A 51 6.56 4.55 -5.14
C GLU A 51 6.96 6.02 -5.35
N ILE A 52 6.94 6.78 -4.26
CA ILE A 52 7.28 8.21 -4.24
C ILE A 52 8.61 8.44 -3.54
N ASP A 53 8.81 7.78 -2.39
CA ASP A 53 10.04 7.92 -1.62
C ASP A 53 10.28 6.69 -0.72
N SER A 54 11.50 6.55 -0.20
CA SER A 54 11.90 5.50 0.73
C SER A 54 12.92 6.02 1.75
N PHE A 55 12.64 5.80 3.02
CA PHE A 55 13.48 6.22 4.15
C PHE A 55 14.03 4.99 4.87
N PRO A 56 15.33 4.93 5.20
CA PRO A 56 15.87 3.85 6.03
C PRO A 56 15.36 3.95 7.47
N LEU A 57 15.04 2.80 8.06
CA LEU A 57 14.85 2.63 9.50
C LEU A 57 16.24 2.48 10.13
N LYS A 58 16.62 3.43 10.96
CA LYS A 58 17.92 3.43 11.67
C LYS A 58 18.02 2.30 12.69
#